data_AF-A0A1B8XX61-F1
#
_entry.id   AF-A0A1B8XX61-F1
#
_cell.length_a   1.000
_cell.length_b   1.000
_cell.length_c   1.000
_cell.angle_alpha   90.00
_cell.angle_beta   90.00
_cell.angle_gamma   90.00
#
_symmetry.space_group_name_H-M   'P 1'
#
loop_
_entity.id
_entity.type
_entity.pdbx_description
1 polymer ?
#
loop_
_entity_poly.entity_id
_entity_poly.type
_entity_poly.pdbx_seq_one_letter_code
_entity_poly.pdbx_strand_id
1 'polypeptide(L)'
;GGPIPDILQQALLPVVDYDHCSQRDWWGATVKRSMVCAGGDIRSVCNGDSGGPLNCQGADGRWYVHGVASFVSGFGCNTLKKPSVFTRVSAFNSWIQQTISENSVSGFQ
;
A
#
# COMPACT_ATOMS: atom_id res chain seq x y z
N GLY A 1 7.89 17.64 6.24
CA GLY A 1 6.48 17.23 6.06
C GLY A 1 5.60 18.46 6.18
N GLY A 2 4.49 18.49 5.45
CA GLY A 2 3.47 19.54 5.59
C GLY A 2 2.50 19.27 6.75
N PRO A 3 1.55 20.18 7.01
CA PRO A 3 0.50 19.97 8.02
C PRO A 3 -0.41 18.77 7.66
N ILE A 4 -1.05 18.18 8.67
CA ILE A 4 -2.12 17.19 8.46
C ILE A 4 -3.31 17.93 7.82
N PRO A 5 -3.87 17.45 6.70
CA PRO A 5 -4.97 18.12 6.02
C PRO A 5 -6.31 17.83 6.70
N ASP A 6 -7.20 18.84 6.74
CA ASP A 6 -8.57 18.68 7.25
C ASP A 6 -9.51 17.96 6.27
N ILE A 7 -9.10 17.85 5.00
CA ILE A 7 -9.86 17.22 3.92
C ILE A 7 -9.07 16.02 3.40
N LEU A 8 -9.77 14.92 3.11
CA LEU A 8 -9.18 13.72 2.52
C LEU A 8 -8.40 14.05 1.23
N GLN A 9 -7.17 13.54 1.14
CA GLN A 9 -6.30 13.73 -0.01
C GLN A 9 -6.29 12.49 -0.91
N GLN A 10 -5.94 12.69 -2.18
CA GLN A 10 -5.70 11.62 -3.13
C GLN A 10 -4.45 11.91 -3.97
N ALA A 11 -3.74 10.86 -4.37
CA ALA A 11 -2.60 10.95 -5.27
C ALA A 11 -2.52 9.71 -6.16
N LEU A 12 -2.14 9.92 -7.42
CA LEU A 12 -1.77 8.82 -8.31
C LEU A 12 -0.37 8.35 -7.94
N LEU A 13 -0.24 7.07 -7.57
CA LEU A 13 1.03 6.44 -7.23
C LEU A 13 1.30 5.29 -8.21
N PRO A 14 2.20 5.47 -9.19
CA PRO A 14 2.60 4.39 -10.09
C PRO A 14 3.18 3.21 -9.31
N VAL A 15 2.80 1.99 -9.67
CA VAL A 15 3.35 0.79 -9.05
C VAL A 15 4.79 0.60 -9.50
N VAL A 16 5.67 0.30 -8.54
CA VAL A 16 7.06 -0.08 -8.78
C VAL A 16 7.16 -1.59 -8.59
N ASP A 17 7.73 -2.30 -9.57
CA ASP A 17 7.86 -3.74 -9.51
C ASP A 17 8.80 -4.18 -8.36
N TYR A 18 8.63 -5.43 -7.94
CA TYR A 18 9.37 -5.97 -6.79
C TYR A 18 10.88 -6.03 -7.04
N ASP A 19 11.29 -6.38 -8.26
CA ASP A 19 12.71 -6.58 -8.58
C ASP A 19 13.45 -5.24 -8.56
N HIS A 20 12.81 -4.17 -9.02
CA HIS A 20 13.31 -2.80 -8.90
C HIS A 20 13.30 -2.31 -7.45
N CYS A 21 12.17 -2.50 -6.74
CA CYS A 21 12.03 -2.01 -5.38
C CYS A 21 12.97 -2.71 -4.38
N SER A 22 13.39 -3.95 -4.67
CA SER A 22 14.31 -4.75 -3.87
C SER A 22 15.80 -4.56 -4.23
N GLN A 23 16.13 -3.64 -5.14
CA GLN A 23 17.52 -3.27 -5.41
C GLN A 23 18.20 -2.71 -4.15
N ARG A 24 19.52 -2.88 -4.05
CA ARG A 24 20.32 -2.54 -2.85
C ARG A 24 20.25 -1.05 -2.48
N ASP A 25 20.23 -0.16 -3.46
CA ASP A 25 20.08 1.29 -3.26
C ASP A 25 18.62 1.74 -3.11
N TRP A 26 17.67 0.82 -3.31
CA TRP A 26 16.25 0.94 -2.99
C TRP A 26 15.97 0.32 -1.61
N TRP A 27 14.89 -0.45 -1.45
CA TRP A 27 14.56 -1.04 -0.15
C TRP A 27 15.37 -2.30 0.17
N GLY A 28 16.11 -2.85 -0.79
CA GLY A 28 16.93 -4.04 -0.58
C GLY A 28 16.11 -5.21 -0.02
N ALA A 29 16.68 -5.92 0.95
CA ALA A 29 16.03 -7.05 1.61
C ALA A 29 14.86 -6.65 2.54
N THR A 30 14.63 -5.36 2.78
CA THR A 30 13.52 -4.89 3.63
C THR A 30 12.18 -5.19 2.99
N VAL A 31 12.05 -4.98 1.68
CA VAL A 31 10.80 -5.25 0.96
C VAL A 31 10.65 -6.75 0.68
N LYS A 32 9.45 -7.29 0.94
CA LYS A 32 9.11 -8.70 0.74
C LYS A 32 8.13 -8.86 -0.43
N ARG A 33 8.02 -10.08 -0.96
CA ARG A 33 7.04 -10.38 -2.04
C ARG A 33 5.58 -10.19 -1.61
N SER A 34 5.31 -10.24 -0.30
CA SER A 34 4.03 -9.88 0.32
C SER A 34 3.77 -8.37 0.41
N MET A 35 4.64 -7.55 -0.19
CA MET A 35 4.51 -6.10 -0.23
C MET A 35 4.41 -5.60 -1.69
N VAL A 36 3.95 -4.37 -1.85
CA VAL A 36 3.95 -3.63 -3.11
C VAL A 36 4.49 -2.23 -2.87
N CYS A 37 5.33 -1.77 -3.78
CA CYS A 37 5.87 -0.42 -3.75
C CYS A 37 5.09 0.44 -4.73
N ALA A 38 4.78 1.68 -4.35
CA ALA A 38 4.16 2.63 -5.26
C ALA A 38 4.63 4.06 -5.00
N GLY A 39 4.64 4.86 -6.06
CA GLY A 39 5.21 6.21 -6.06
C GLY A 39 6.73 6.19 -6.21
N GLY A 40 7.42 7.04 -5.46
CA GLY A 40 8.89 7.20 -5.56
C GLY A 40 9.33 8.38 -6.44
N ASP A 41 8.42 9.29 -6.77
CA ASP A 41 8.69 10.52 -7.51
C ASP A 41 8.38 11.78 -6.66
N ILE A 42 7.37 12.60 -7.00
CA ILE A 42 6.97 13.81 -6.25
C ILE A 42 5.78 13.59 -5.30
N ARG A 43 5.13 12.42 -5.36
CA ARG A 43 3.98 12.04 -4.52
C ARG A 43 4.27 10.74 -3.77
N SER A 44 3.83 10.69 -2.52
CA SER A 44 3.94 9.51 -1.66
C SER A 44 2.81 9.52 -0.63
N VAL A 45 2.54 8.38 0.00
CA VAL A 45 1.87 8.39 1.31
C VAL A 45 2.81 8.98 2.35
N CYS A 46 2.28 9.35 3.50
CA CYS A 46 3.05 9.90 4.60
C CYS A 46 2.57 9.38 5.97
N ASN A 47 3.18 9.91 7.04
CA ASN A 47 2.75 9.60 8.39
C ASN A 47 1.29 10.00 8.58
N GLY A 48 0.48 9.09 9.14
CA GLY A 48 -0.96 9.25 9.27
C GLY A 48 -1.77 8.49 8.21
N ASP A 49 -1.17 8.12 7.08
CA ASP A 49 -1.88 7.38 6.01
C ASP A 49 -1.87 5.85 6.20
N SER A 50 -1.13 5.34 7.19
CA SER A 50 -1.00 3.91 7.46
C SER A 50 -2.37 3.25 7.66
N GLY A 51 -2.62 2.11 7.02
CA GLY A 51 -3.93 1.45 6.95
C GLY A 51 -4.82 1.92 5.79
N GLY A 52 -4.51 3.05 5.14
CA GLY A 52 -5.25 3.54 3.99
C GLY A 52 -5.06 2.68 2.72
N PRO A 53 -6.01 2.69 1.77
CA PRO A 53 -5.97 1.82 0.60
C PRO A 53 -5.11 2.39 -0.54
N LEU A 54 -4.35 1.52 -1.20
CA LEU A 54 -3.88 1.71 -2.57
C LEU A 54 -4.91 1.08 -3.52
N ASN A 55 -5.73 1.93 -4.12
CA ASN A 55 -6.75 1.51 -5.06
C ASN A 55 -6.20 1.48 -6.49
N CYS A 56 -6.51 0.42 -7.24
CA CYS A 56 -6.20 0.32 -8.67
C CYS A 56 -7.47 -0.01 -9.45
N GLN A 57 -7.65 0.61 -10.62
CA GLN A 57 -8.76 0.31 -11.50
C GLN A 57 -8.43 -0.92 -12.36
N GLY A 58 -9.30 -1.92 -12.33
CA GLY A 58 -9.17 -3.12 -13.15
C GLY A 58 -9.61 -2.88 -14.60
N ALA A 59 -9.29 -3.85 -15.47
CA ALA A 59 -9.72 -3.81 -16.88
C ALA A 59 -11.25 -3.82 -17.06
N ASP A 60 -11.99 -4.26 -16.03
CA ASP A 60 -13.44 -4.24 -15.96
C ASP A 60 -14.01 -2.90 -15.45
N GLY A 61 -13.16 -1.89 -15.25
CA GLY A 61 -13.54 -0.55 -14.79
C GLY A 61 -13.81 -0.44 -13.29
N ARG A 62 -13.75 -1.53 -12.52
CA ARG A 62 -13.96 -1.53 -11.06
C ARG A 62 -12.69 -1.16 -10.31
N TRP A 63 -12.86 -0.57 -9.13
CA TRP A 63 -11.75 -0.28 -8.21
C TRP A 63 -11.50 -1.44 -7.27
N TYR A 64 -10.23 -1.80 -7.11
CA TYR A 64 -9.76 -2.87 -6.24
C TYR A 64 -8.72 -2.35 -5.26
N VAL A 65 -8.77 -2.85 -4.03
CA VAL A 65 -7.72 -2.57 -3.03
C VAL A 65 -6.54 -3.49 -3.32
N HIS A 66 -5.48 -2.97 -3.92
CA HIS A 66 -4.26 -3.71 -4.23
C HIS A 66 -3.25 -3.68 -3.09
N GLY A 67 -3.29 -2.61 -2.29
CA GLY A 67 -2.36 -2.43 -1.18
C GLY A 67 -3.00 -1.77 0.03
N VAL A 68 -2.39 -1.99 1.19
CA VAL A 68 -2.68 -1.27 2.43
C VAL A 68 -1.44 -0.51 2.86
N ALA A 69 -1.52 0.81 3.02
CA ALA A 69 -0.37 1.65 3.34
C ALA A 69 0.28 1.17 4.63
N SER A 70 1.60 0.97 4.59
CA SER A 70 2.33 0.37 5.71
C SER A 70 3.41 1.32 6.22
N PHE A 71 4.45 1.57 5.44
CA PHE A 71 5.59 2.39 5.88
C PHE A 71 6.21 3.22 4.76
N VAL A 72 6.97 4.23 5.19
CA VAL A 72 7.76 5.14 4.36
C VAL A 72 9.20 5.20 4.88
N SER A 73 10.07 5.92 4.18
CA SER A 73 11.46 6.15 4.61
C SER A 73 11.54 6.90 5.92
N GLY A 74 12.48 6.51 6.79
CA GLY A 74 12.82 7.25 8.00
C GLY A 74 13.43 8.63 7.72
N PHE A 75 13.93 8.87 6.50
CA PHE A 75 14.39 10.20 6.04
C PHE A 75 13.24 11.13 5.63
N GLY A 76 12.00 10.63 5.66
CA GLY A 76 10.79 11.39 5.35
C GLY A 76 10.02 10.82 4.16
N CYS A 77 8.81 11.35 4.01
CA CYS A 77 7.93 11.04 2.89
C CYS A 77 8.56 11.52 1.59
N ASN A 78 8.30 10.81 0.50
CA ASN A 78 8.83 11.14 -0.83
C ASN A 78 10.36 11.13 -0.95
N THR A 79 11.03 10.25 -0.20
CA THR A 79 12.49 10.06 -0.31
C THR A 79 12.85 9.37 -1.63
N LEU A 80 13.85 9.90 -2.34
CA LEU A 80 14.35 9.35 -3.60
C LEU A 80 14.76 7.87 -3.44
N LYS A 81 14.36 7.01 -4.41
CA LYS A 81 14.57 5.54 -4.37
C LYS A 81 13.96 4.84 -3.15
N LYS A 82 13.03 5.48 -2.45
CA LYS A 82 12.29 4.92 -1.32
C LYS A 82 10.79 5.16 -1.52
N PRO A 83 10.19 4.52 -2.53
CA PRO A 83 8.74 4.59 -2.74
C PRO A 83 7.99 4.13 -1.49
N SER A 84 6.74 4.57 -1.35
CA SER A 84 5.86 4.11 -0.28
C SER A 84 5.64 2.60 -0.37
N VAL A 85 5.68 1.92 0.77
CA VAL A 85 5.48 0.48 0.84
C VAL A 85 4.13 0.15 1.43
N PHE A 86 3.43 -0.75 0.77
CA PHE A 86 2.10 -1.22 1.10
C PHE A 86 2.14 -2.74 1.31
N THR A 87 1.29 -3.25 2.19
CA THR A 87 0.98 -4.69 2.25
C THR A 87 0.28 -5.09 0.96
N ARG A 88 0.74 -6.12 0.26
CA ARG A 88 0.10 -6.62 -0.98
C ARG A 88 -1.14 -7.43 -0.62
N VAL A 89 -2.33 -6.87 -0.83
CA VAL A 89 -3.61 -7.51 -0.44
C VAL A 89 -3.75 -8.92 -1.02
N SER A 90 -3.37 -9.10 -2.29
CA SER A 90 -3.48 -10.40 -2.95
C SER A 90 -2.67 -11.52 -2.29
N ALA A 91 -1.59 -11.20 -1.57
CA ALA A 91 -0.80 -12.18 -0.81
C ALA A 91 -1.53 -12.68 0.45
N PHE A 92 -2.58 -11.99 0.88
CA PHE A 92 -3.35 -12.27 2.09
C PHE A 92 -4.82 -12.60 1.81
N ASN A 93 -5.23 -12.75 0.55
CA ASN A 93 -6.63 -13.05 0.20
C ASN A 93 -7.16 -14.28 0.94
N SER A 94 -6.39 -15.37 1.04
CA SER A 94 -6.82 -16.57 1.78
C SER A 94 -7.06 -16.29 3.26
N TRP A 95 -6.16 -15.53 3.91
CA TRP A 95 -6.31 -15.13 5.30
C TRP A 95 -7.52 -14.20 5.51
N ILE A 96 -7.74 -13.25 4.59
CA ILE A 96 -8.89 -12.35 4.64
C ILE A 96 -10.19 -13.17 4.55
N GLN A 97 -10.30 -14.08 3.58
CA GLN A 97 -11.49 -14.91 3.41
C GLN A 97 -11.73 -15.84 4.60
N GLN A 98 -10.67 -16.48 5.11
CA GLN A 98 -10.74 -17.31 6.30
C GLN A 98 -11.23 -16.50 7.50
N THR A 99 -10.62 -15.34 7.77
CA THR A 99 -10.99 -14.49 8.89
C THR A 99 -12.43 -14.01 8.80
N ILE A 100 -12.89 -13.63 7.60
CA ILE A 100 -14.30 -13.28 7.39
C ILE A 100 -15.20 -14.49 7.67
N SER A 101 -14.87 -15.68 7.16
CA SER A 101 -15.70 -16.86 7.36
C SER A 101 -15.79 -17.30 8.84
N GLU A 102 -14.67 -17.22 9.58
CA GLU A 102 -14.61 -17.61 11.00
C GLU A 102 -15.30 -16.61 11.91
N ASN A 103 -15.36 -15.33 11.52
CA ASN A 103 -15.94 -14.26 12.32
C ASN A 103 -17.29 -13.75 11.79
N SER A 104 -17.83 -14.40 10.75
CA SER A 104 -19.19 -14.14 10.30
C SER A 104 -20.15 -14.70 11.34
N VAL A 105 -20.79 -13.82 12.12
CA VAL A 105 -21.88 -14.20 13.02
C VAL A 105 -23.02 -14.75 12.16
N SER A 106 -23.28 -16.04 12.24
CA SER A 106 -24.51 -16.67 11.77
C SER A 106 -25.67 -16.20 12.66
N GLY A 107 -26.21 -15.01 12.38
CA GLY A 107 -27.17 -14.37 13.28
C GLY A 107 -27.93 -13.20 12.68
N PHE A 108 -28.47 -13.37 11.46
CA PHE A 108 -29.66 -12.65 11.01
C PHE A 108 -30.57 -13.67 10.31
N GLN A 109 -31.26 -14.47 11.12
CA GLN A 109 -32.49 -15.14 10.75
C GLN A 109 -33.51 -14.86 11.84
#